data_AF-A0A7X7E3C3-F1
#
_entry.id   AF-A0A7X7E3C3-F1
#
_cell.length_a   1.000
_cell.length_b   1.000
_cell.length_c   1.000
_cell.angle_alpha   90.00
_cell.angle_beta   90.00
_cell.angle_gamma   90.00
#
_symmetry.space_group_name_H-M   'P 1'
#
loop_
_entity.id
_entity.type
_entity.pdbx_description
1 polymer ?
#
loop_
_entity_poly.entity_id
_entity_poly.type
_entity_poly.pdbx_seq_one_letter_code
_entity_poly.pdbx_strand_id
1 'polypeptide(L)'
;MTVKPDAGAIAAVSSCRNSTAFPNENLANSFYSFLFDSTENVSISSNTSHTTDATIKIYTLSGKLVKVIKNAVSGQAWDGCDQVGNHLSPDIYLFQISLYCADLKKNVQSRVGKIVINPSR
;
A
#
# COMPACT_ATOMS: atom_id res chain seq x y z
N MET A 1 -33.36 16.47 -20.24
CA MET A 1 -32.01 16.34 -19.64
C MET A 1 -31.03 16.94 -20.63
N THR A 2 -30.50 18.11 -20.33
CA THR A 2 -29.70 18.97 -21.23
C THR A 2 -28.25 18.49 -21.28
N VAL A 3 -27.76 18.12 -22.47
CA VAL A 3 -26.37 17.69 -22.70
C VAL A 3 -25.51 18.93 -23.00
N LYS A 4 -24.39 19.09 -22.30
CA LYS A 4 -23.45 20.21 -22.48
C LYS A 4 -22.66 20.01 -23.79
N PRO A 5 -22.65 20.95 -24.75
CA PRO A 5 -22.09 20.75 -26.09
C PRO A 5 -20.55 20.83 -26.18
N ASP A 6 -19.82 21.06 -25.08
CA ASP A 6 -18.39 21.41 -25.14
C ASP A 6 -17.44 20.34 -24.54
N ALA A 7 -17.61 19.07 -24.91
CA ALA A 7 -16.58 18.07 -24.66
C ALA A 7 -16.38 17.19 -25.91
N GLY A 8 -15.45 17.59 -26.77
CA GLY A 8 -14.97 16.77 -27.88
C GLY A 8 -13.97 15.71 -27.42
N ALA A 9 -14.03 14.52 -27.99
CA ALA A 9 -13.00 13.48 -27.85
C ALA A 9 -11.90 13.69 -28.91
N ILE A 10 -10.62 13.68 -28.50
CA ILE A 10 -9.48 14.06 -29.36
C ILE A 10 -8.84 12.84 -30.07
N ALA A 11 -9.16 11.60 -29.66
CA ALA A 11 -8.72 10.41 -30.39
C ALA A 11 -9.62 9.18 -30.10
N ALA A 12 -9.83 8.36 -31.11
CA ALA A 12 -10.33 6.98 -30.97
C ALA A 12 -9.26 6.03 -31.52
N VAL A 13 -8.68 5.20 -30.64
CA VAL A 13 -7.72 4.17 -31.04
C VAL A 13 -8.48 2.85 -31.14
N SER A 14 -8.76 2.40 -32.36
CA SER A 14 -9.29 1.05 -32.61
C SER A 14 -8.17 0.15 -33.15
N SER A 15 -8.02 -1.04 -32.58
CA SER A 15 -7.14 -2.07 -33.12
C SER A 15 -7.90 -2.91 -34.15
N CYS A 16 -7.35 -3.08 -35.36
CA CYS A 16 -7.94 -3.85 -36.45
C CYS A 16 -7.78 -5.38 -36.30
N ARG A 17 -7.46 -5.88 -35.11
CA ARG A 17 -7.35 -7.32 -34.84
C ARG A 17 -8.26 -7.69 -33.69
N ASN A 18 -8.96 -8.81 -33.84
CA ASN A 18 -9.80 -9.38 -32.80
C ASN A 18 -8.90 -9.83 -31.65
N SER A 19 -8.67 -8.93 -30.70
CA SER A 19 -7.89 -9.20 -29.49
C SER A 19 -8.83 -9.81 -28.47
N THR A 20 -8.91 -11.13 -28.43
CA THR A 20 -9.66 -11.82 -27.38
C THR A 20 -8.89 -11.65 -26.08
N ALA A 21 -9.48 -10.91 -25.14
CA ALA A 21 -8.86 -10.63 -23.84
C ALA A 21 -8.56 -11.92 -23.07
N PHE A 22 -9.32 -13.01 -23.28
CA PHE A 22 -9.28 -14.25 -22.50
C PHE A 22 -7.91 -14.72 -21.97
N PRO A 23 -6.85 -14.95 -22.79
CA PRO A 23 -5.58 -15.43 -22.25
C PRO A 23 -4.79 -14.34 -21.51
N ASN A 24 -4.78 -13.11 -22.03
CA ASN A 24 -4.06 -11.98 -21.45
C ASN A 24 -4.76 -11.40 -20.23
N GLU A 25 -6.08 -11.46 -20.19
CA GLU A 25 -6.95 -11.12 -19.07
C GLU A 25 -6.77 -12.13 -17.95
N ASN A 26 -6.67 -13.43 -18.26
CA ASN A 26 -6.33 -14.43 -17.24
C ASN A 26 -4.92 -14.25 -16.69
N LEU A 27 -3.94 -13.90 -17.54
CA LEU A 27 -2.59 -13.59 -17.07
C LEU A 27 -2.58 -12.32 -16.22
N ALA A 28 -3.30 -11.28 -16.65
CA ALA A 28 -3.43 -10.03 -15.91
C ALA A 28 -4.15 -10.27 -14.58
N ASN A 29 -5.28 -10.97 -14.56
CA ASN A 29 -6.05 -11.27 -13.35
C ASN A 29 -5.25 -12.16 -12.38
N SER A 30 -4.45 -13.11 -12.88
CA SER A 30 -3.52 -13.90 -12.06
C SER A 30 -2.42 -13.02 -11.46
N PHE A 31 -1.87 -12.10 -12.25
CA PHE A 31 -0.85 -11.17 -11.79
C PHE A 31 -1.40 -10.15 -10.78
N TYR A 32 -2.60 -9.62 -11.01
CA TYR A 32 -3.27 -8.67 -10.13
C TYR A 32 -3.78 -9.33 -8.84
N SER A 33 -4.32 -10.56 -8.90
CA SER A 33 -4.70 -11.31 -7.70
C SER A 33 -3.50 -11.65 -6.82
N PHE A 34 -2.37 -12.07 -7.40
CA PHE A 34 -1.14 -12.29 -6.65
C PHE A 34 -0.62 -11.00 -5.96
N LEU A 35 -0.78 -9.85 -6.61
CA LEU A 35 -0.25 -8.58 -6.10
C LEU A 35 -1.19 -7.87 -5.11
N PHE A 36 -2.51 -8.08 -5.22
CA PHE A 36 -3.50 -7.24 -4.54
C PHE A 36 -4.69 -8.00 -3.93
N ASP A 37 -4.88 -9.29 -4.21
CA ASP A 37 -5.93 -10.06 -3.57
C ASP A 37 -5.43 -10.62 -2.22
N SER A 38 -5.68 -9.84 -1.20
CA SER A 38 -5.71 -10.30 0.18
C SER A 38 -7.08 -9.98 0.77
N THR A 39 -8.19 -10.44 0.18
CA THR A 39 -9.52 -10.70 0.83
C THR A 39 -10.60 -11.09 -0.20
N GLU A 40 -10.94 -12.38 -0.37
CA GLU A 40 -12.06 -13.13 0.28
C GLU A 40 -13.22 -13.53 -0.67
N ASN A 41 -13.35 -14.86 -0.89
CA ASN A 41 -14.61 -15.63 -0.90
C ASN A 41 -14.29 -17.13 -0.99
N VAL A 42 -13.48 -17.60 -0.06
CA VAL A 42 -13.49 -19.02 0.31
C VAL A 42 -14.16 -19.05 1.66
N SER A 43 -15.21 -19.86 1.81
CA SER A 43 -15.76 -20.24 3.11
C SER A 43 -14.69 -21.06 3.86
N ILE A 44 -13.66 -20.38 4.34
CA ILE A 44 -12.64 -20.93 5.20
C ILE A 44 -13.22 -20.83 6.61
N SER A 45 -13.91 -21.88 7.02
CA SER A 45 -14.00 -22.22 8.43
C SER A 45 -12.60 -22.54 8.96
N SER A 46 -11.79 -21.52 9.16
CA SER A 46 -10.70 -21.55 10.12
C SER A 46 -10.60 -20.17 10.73
N ASN A 47 -11.23 -20.03 11.90
CA ASN A 47 -10.89 -19.06 12.93
C ASN A 47 -9.40 -19.22 13.29
N THR A 48 -8.50 -18.79 12.41
CA THR A 48 -7.09 -18.66 12.70
C THR A 48 -6.76 -17.19 12.60
N SER A 49 -7.18 -16.47 13.63
CA SER A 49 -6.68 -15.13 13.95
C SER A 49 -5.19 -15.27 14.26
N HIS A 50 -4.36 -15.33 13.22
CA HIS A 50 -2.92 -15.36 13.37
C HIS A 50 -2.48 -14.06 14.04
N THR A 51 -1.93 -14.17 15.25
CA THR A 51 -1.40 -13.01 15.98
C THR A 51 -0.19 -12.49 15.22
N THR A 52 -0.42 -11.45 14.43
CA THR A 52 0.59 -10.83 13.57
C THR A 52 0.94 -9.47 14.15
N ASP A 53 2.17 -9.36 14.64
CA ASP A 53 2.69 -8.12 15.16
C ASP A 53 3.27 -7.30 14.01
N ALA A 54 2.62 -6.18 13.69
CA ALA A 54 3.12 -5.23 12.71
C ALA A 54 3.99 -4.18 13.38
N THR A 55 5.20 -3.97 12.86
CA THR A 55 6.10 -2.89 13.27
C THR A 55 6.40 -1.99 12.09
N ILE A 56 6.16 -0.69 12.24
CA ILE A 56 6.52 0.33 11.25
C ILE A 56 7.76 1.05 11.75
N LYS A 57 8.80 1.06 10.92
CA LYS A 57 10.03 1.83 11.17
C LYS A 57 10.09 2.99 10.19
N ILE A 58 10.32 4.18 10.72
CA ILE A 58 10.39 5.43 9.95
C ILE A 58 11.81 5.97 10.03
N TYR A 59 12.35 6.35 8.88
CA TYR A 59 13.73 6.79 8.69
C TYR A 59 13.76 8.13 7.96
N THR A 60 14.84 8.88 8.17
CA THR A 60 15.20 10.02 7.30
C THR A 60 15.66 9.51 5.93
N LEU A 61 15.78 10.41 4.94
CA LEU A 61 16.38 10.09 3.65
C LEU A 61 17.83 9.57 3.78
N SER A 62 18.56 10.02 4.80
CA SER A 62 19.90 9.52 5.14
C SER A 62 19.91 8.13 5.80
N GLY A 63 18.74 7.54 6.07
CA GLY A 63 18.61 6.22 6.70
C GLY A 63 18.64 6.22 8.22
N LYS A 64 18.68 7.39 8.88
CA LYS A 64 18.62 7.47 10.34
C LYS A 64 17.22 7.09 10.83
N LEU A 65 17.13 6.16 11.78
CA LEU A 65 15.86 5.80 12.42
C LEU A 65 15.29 6.96 13.24
N VAL A 66 14.04 7.30 12.99
CA VAL A 66 13.34 8.44 13.61
C VAL A 66 12.28 7.96 14.59
N LYS A 67 11.46 6.98 14.18
CA LYS A 67 10.34 6.47 14.98
C LYS A 67 10.10 4.99 14.71
N VAL A 68 9.72 4.27 15.76
CA VAL A 68 9.27 2.88 15.68
C VAL A 68 7.88 2.80 16.27
N ILE A 69 6.91 2.42 15.44
CA ILE A 69 5.55 2.14 15.86
C ILE A 69 5.43 0.62 15.96
N LYS A 70 5.32 0.11 17.19
CA LYS A 70 5.10 -1.31 17.46
C LYS A 70 3.60 -1.61 17.49
N ASN A 71 3.22 -2.83 17.14
CA ASN A 71 1.83 -3.30 17.14
C ASN A 71 0.91 -2.36 16.34
N ALA A 72 1.38 -1.94 15.16
CA ALA A 72 0.63 -1.04 14.30
C ALA A 72 -0.66 -1.71 13.82
N VAL A 73 -1.76 -0.95 13.86
CA VAL A 73 -3.06 -1.38 13.36
C VAL A 73 -3.24 -1.01 11.89
N SER A 74 -4.15 -1.68 11.19
CA SER A 74 -4.52 -1.29 9.83
C SER A 74 -5.08 0.14 9.82
N GLY A 75 -4.59 0.98 8.90
CA GLY A 75 -4.93 2.40 8.85
C GLY A 75 -4.16 3.28 9.84
N GLN A 76 -3.17 2.76 10.55
CA GLN A 76 -2.30 3.57 11.42
C GLN A 76 -1.60 4.66 10.61
N ALA A 77 -1.94 5.92 10.87
CA ALA A 77 -1.27 7.09 10.32
C ALA A 77 -0.11 7.53 11.21
N TRP A 78 0.86 8.22 10.59
CA TRP A 78 1.95 8.88 11.29
C TRP A 78 1.63 10.37 11.49
N ASP A 79 1.87 10.85 12.69
CA ASP A 79 1.65 12.22 13.16
C ASP A 79 2.75 13.21 12.73
N GLY A 80 3.83 12.73 12.10
CA GLY A 80 4.99 13.56 11.73
C GLY A 80 5.89 13.93 12.92
N CYS A 81 5.68 13.29 14.08
CA CYS A 81 6.51 13.47 15.26
C CYS A 81 7.58 12.38 15.33
N ASP A 82 8.67 12.65 16.05
CA ASP A 82 9.69 11.67 16.41
C ASP A 82 9.21 10.69 17.50
N GLN A 83 10.12 9.86 18.01
CA GLN A 83 9.85 8.92 19.12
C GLN A 83 9.56 9.62 20.46
N VAL A 84 10.04 10.86 20.64
CA VAL A 84 9.94 11.67 21.87
C VAL A 84 8.70 12.57 21.85
N GLY A 85 8.08 12.76 20.68
CA GLY A 85 6.93 13.64 20.45
C GLY A 85 7.28 15.00 19.88
N ASN A 86 8.52 15.24 19.45
CA ASN A 86 8.90 16.47 18.77
C ASN A 86 8.44 16.45 17.32
N HIS A 87 7.88 17.56 16.85
CA HIS A 87 7.55 17.74 15.45
C HIS A 87 8.79 17.77 14.59
N LEU A 88 8.76 17.05 13.49
CA LEU A 88 9.84 17.03 12.53
C LEU A 88 9.69 18.15 11.50
N SER A 89 10.81 18.58 10.94
CA SER A 89 10.82 19.52 9.84
C SER A 89 10.09 18.93 8.61
N PRO A 90 9.45 19.77 7.79
CA PRO A 90 8.92 19.34 6.50
C PRO A 90 10.02 18.76 5.62
N ASP A 91 9.98 17.46 5.39
CA ASP A 91 10.97 16.71 4.57
C ASP A 91 10.37 15.38 4.09
N ILE A 92 11.14 14.64 3.29
CA ILE A 92 10.82 13.30 2.82
C ILE A 92 11.39 12.26 3.79
N TYR A 93 10.52 11.39 4.28
CA TYR A 93 10.86 10.27 5.15
C TYR A 93 10.61 8.95 4.43
N LEU A 94 11.37 7.94 4.83
CA LEU A 94 11.24 6.58 4.33
C LEU A 94 10.60 5.73 5.42
N PHE A 95 9.74 4.80 5.05
CA PHE A 95 9.17 3.86 6.00
C PHE A 95 9.27 2.43 5.49
N GLN A 96 9.39 1.50 6.43
CA GLN A 96 9.39 0.08 6.16
C GLN A 96 8.52 -0.64 7.18
N ILE A 97 7.68 -1.55 6.70
CA ILE A 97 6.77 -2.34 7.53
C ILE A 97 7.38 -3.73 7.70
N SER A 98 7.44 -4.21 8.93
CA SER A 98 7.87 -5.56 9.28
C SER A 98 6.72 -6.27 9.99
N LEU A 99 6.25 -7.36 9.41
CA LEU A 99 5.23 -8.23 10.00
C LEU A 99 5.94 -9.42 10.64
N TYR A 100 5.62 -9.68 11.90
CA TYR A 100 6.03 -10.89 12.61
C TYR A 100 4.81 -11.74 12.88
N CYS A 101 4.78 -12.97 12.36
CA CYS A 101 3.76 -13.95 12.68
C CYS A 101 4.32 -14.88 13.75
N ALA A 102 3.69 -14.90 14.93
CA ALA A 102 4.12 -15.74 16.05
C ALA A 102 3.97 -17.24 15.73
N ASP A 103 2.88 -17.61 15.05
CA ASP A 103 2.54 -18.99 14.73
C ASP A 103 3.56 -19.66 13.79
N LEU A 104 3.98 -18.91 12.77
CA LEU A 104 4.93 -19.38 11.76
C LEU A 104 6.38 -19.03 12.11
N LYS A 105 6.61 -18.30 13.21
CA LYS A 105 7.89 -17.70 13.60
C LYS A 105 8.60 -17.01 12.43
N LYS A 106 7.82 -16.39 11.54
CA LYS A 106 8.32 -15.81 10.28
C LYS A 106 8.23 -14.30 10.35
N ASN A 107 9.28 -13.64 9.89
CA ASN A 107 9.30 -12.20 9.67
C ASN A 107 9.23 -11.93 8.17
N VAL A 108 8.32 -11.04 7.77
CA VAL A 108 8.21 -10.55 6.39
C VAL A 108 8.34 -9.04 6.41
N GLN A 109 9.19 -8.51 5.55
CA GLN A 109 9.39 -7.07 5.42
C GLN A 109 8.82 -6.57 4.09
N SER A 110 8.22 -5.39 4.13
CA SER A 110 7.79 -4.69 2.94
C SER A 110 8.98 -4.08 2.19
N ARG A 111 8.71 -3.66 0.95
CA ARG A 111 9.54 -2.67 0.26
C ARG A 111 9.54 -1.35 1.04
N VAL A 112 10.58 -0.55 0.85
CA VAL A 112 10.68 0.78 1.44
C VAL A 112 9.72 1.71 0.71
N GLY A 113 8.81 2.33 1.47
CA GLY A 113 7.92 3.39 1.01
C GLY A 113 8.47 4.77 1.35
N LYS A 114 7.89 5.81 0.74
CA LYS A 114 8.21 7.22 1.05
C LYS A 114 6.96 7.94 1.55
N ILE A 115 7.16 8.89 2.45
CA ILE A 115 6.14 9.81 2.95
C ILE A 115 6.73 11.22 2.98
N VAL A 116 5.91 12.23 2.69
CA VAL A 116 6.33 13.64 2.65
C VAL A 116 5.56 14.40 3.71
N ILE A 117 6.26 15.12 4.57
CA ILE A 117 5.65 16.08 5.49
C ILE A 117 5.64 17.44 4.80
N ASN A 118 4.46 17.98 4.57
CA ASN A 118 4.31 19.32 3.99
C ASN A 118 4.33 20.38 5.10
N PRO A 119 4.93 21.56 4.86
CA PRO A 119 4.77 22.70 5.76
C PRO A 119 3.29 23.09 5.84
N SER A 120 2.82 23.48 7.03
CA SER A 120 1.54 24.17 7.18
C SER A 120 1.62 25.49 6.43
N ARG A 121 0.77 25.67 5.41
CA ARG A 121 0.70 26.86 4.58
C ARG A 121 0.02 28.01 5.32
#